data_AF-A0A3M3JXG4-F1
#
_entry.id   AF-A0A3M3JXG4-F1
#
_cell.length_a   1.000
_cell.length_b   1.000
_cell.length_c   1.000
_cell.angle_alpha   90.00
_cell.angle_beta   90.00
_cell.angle_gamma   90.00
#
_symmetry.space_group_name_H-M   'P 1'
#
loop_
_entity.id
_entity.type
_entity.pdbx_description
1 polymer ?
#
loop_
_entity_poly.entity_id
_entity_poly.type
_entity_poly.pdbx_seq_one_letter_code
_entity_poly.pdbx_strand_id
1 'polypeptide(L)'
;MSFNTAISGIHAANKRLEVAGNNIANVGTLGFKSSRAQFSALYASAQLGAGGNAVGDGVRLASVQQNFNQGETVISSGNPLDMRIQGNGFFVVSDQGALAYTRAGAFLKDAENFVVDSDGGRLQGYAASDRGEIIRGIRTDLKIDTSNVAARATTRVAENINLDASLPSLARLPTFDPTDPASYTRVTTRTIQDAGASPVPAADHELKQYFVKTEDNRWSMHVLVDGRNPVDPDSVAPLQVSLELKPDGSLSYSGNSQHLRKVSDNEFALQGWVPAKQVNGAWMANGSANGGVVSLPLDDAGVSLLDPADAVMHRPVPDFNPADLNTYSRMFGNQIYDSQGNAHELKQYFVKDGTNSWRMHVLIDDRNPQLPESTTPLTANIVFDAHGSVASLTGSLGLNSSNGSLLQLTGWSPTMVVDPGTSRERWIANGAAGSADGITIDFTHLLQHNAASSRSSAYVDGNSAGELKSLDVGRDGILRAGFTNGMTKDIGQVVLASFANPHGLQPRSDTRWTATADSGVAEYDMPGVGTLGSIVSGGLEGSNVVLADELIALIQAQTAYQANSKAISTEVTLMQTLIQST
;
A
#
# COMPACT_ATOMS: atom_id res chain seq x y z
N MET A 1 -43.44 39.02 59.05
CA MET A 1 -43.26 38.17 57.85
C MET A 1 -44.66 37.91 57.33
N SER A 2 -44.96 38.16 56.06
CA SER A 2 -46.25 37.77 55.51
C SER A 2 -46.25 36.26 55.31
N PHE A 3 -47.37 35.59 55.59
CA PHE A 3 -47.62 34.19 55.27
C PHE A 3 -47.13 33.80 53.85
N ASN A 4 -47.28 34.71 52.88
CA ASN A 4 -46.81 34.56 51.50
C ASN A 4 -45.29 34.39 51.37
N THR A 5 -44.50 35.11 52.18
CA THR A 5 -43.04 35.00 52.18
C THR A 5 -42.61 33.59 52.60
N ALA A 6 -43.20 33.06 53.67
CA ALA A 6 -42.89 31.72 54.17
C ALA A 6 -43.36 30.60 53.22
N ILE A 7 -44.54 30.75 52.61
CA ILE A 7 -45.04 29.82 51.57
C ILE A 7 -44.11 29.79 50.36
N SER A 8 -43.69 30.95 49.86
CA SER A 8 -42.78 31.04 48.72
C SER A 8 -41.42 30.36 49.02
N GLY A 9 -40.93 30.49 50.25
CA GLY A 9 -39.74 29.80 50.75
C GLY A 9 -39.90 28.28 50.83
N ILE A 10 -41.08 27.79 51.24
CA ILE A 10 -41.41 26.36 51.22
C ILE A 10 -41.41 25.81 49.79
N HIS A 11 -42.06 26.51 48.84
CA HIS A 11 -42.05 26.08 47.44
C HIS A 11 -40.65 26.05 46.83
N ALA A 12 -39.82 27.05 47.15
CA ALA A 12 -38.43 27.06 46.71
C ALA A 12 -37.61 25.89 47.30
N ALA A 13 -37.80 25.59 48.58
CA ALA A 13 -37.16 24.45 49.23
C ALA A 13 -37.61 23.11 48.61
N ASN A 14 -38.91 22.93 48.34
CA ASN A 14 -39.43 21.75 47.65
C ASN A 14 -38.82 21.60 46.25
N LYS A 15 -38.71 22.68 45.48
CA LYS A 15 -38.10 22.60 44.15
C LYS A 15 -36.62 22.23 44.20
N ARG A 16 -35.88 22.70 45.22
CA ARG A 16 -34.49 22.26 45.45
C ARG A 16 -34.43 20.76 45.78
N LEU A 17 -35.32 20.25 46.62
CA LEU A 17 -35.41 18.82 46.95
C LEU A 17 -35.71 17.98 45.70
N GLU A 18 -36.65 18.42 44.86
CA GLU A 18 -36.98 17.73 43.61
C GLU A 18 -35.78 17.65 42.66
N VAL A 19 -35.07 18.77 42.47
CA VAL A 19 -33.91 18.81 41.56
C VAL A 19 -32.76 17.96 42.08
N ALA A 20 -32.41 18.09 43.37
CA ALA A 20 -31.35 17.28 43.97
C ALA A 20 -31.71 15.78 44.00
N GLY A 21 -32.97 15.45 44.30
CA GLY A 21 -33.49 14.09 44.24
C GLY A 21 -33.40 13.50 42.83
N ASN A 22 -33.75 14.27 41.80
CA ASN A 22 -33.61 13.84 40.41
C ASN A 22 -32.15 13.63 39.99
N ASN A 23 -31.25 14.52 40.40
CA ASN A 23 -29.82 14.39 40.16
C ASN A 23 -29.27 13.11 40.80
N ILE A 24 -29.61 12.85 42.07
CA ILE A 24 -29.19 11.64 42.79
C ILE A 24 -29.73 10.38 42.12
N ALA A 25 -31.00 10.38 41.71
CA ALA A 25 -31.60 9.24 41.02
C ALA A 25 -30.88 8.91 39.70
N ASN A 26 -30.36 9.92 39.02
CA ASN A 26 -29.68 9.81 37.72
C ASN A 26 -28.14 9.85 37.81
N VAL A 27 -27.55 9.63 38.99
CA VAL A 27 -26.08 9.57 39.13
C VAL A 27 -25.46 8.44 38.30
N GLY A 28 -26.18 7.33 38.13
CA GLY A 28 -25.74 6.17 37.33
C GLY A 28 -26.06 6.26 35.84
N THR A 29 -26.83 7.27 35.42
CA THR A 29 -27.32 7.40 34.05
C THR A 29 -26.23 7.96 33.14
N LEU A 30 -25.93 7.25 32.05
CA LEU A 30 -24.93 7.65 31.07
C LEU A 30 -25.33 8.95 30.37
N GLY A 31 -24.38 9.88 30.23
CA GLY A 31 -24.61 11.16 29.57
C GLY A 31 -25.56 12.11 30.29
N PHE A 32 -26.01 11.79 31.51
CA PHE A 32 -26.89 12.65 32.29
C PHE A 32 -26.18 13.95 32.70
N LYS A 33 -26.94 15.05 32.67
CA LYS A 33 -26.48 16.39 33.06
C LYS A 33 -27.26 16.84 34.29
N SER A 34 -26.52 17.23 35.34
CA SER A 34 -27.06 17.73 36.58
C SER A 34 -27.85 19.01 36.35
N SER A 35 -28.99 19.11 37.02
CA SER A 35 -29.84 20.30 37.02
C SER A 35 -29.60 21.16 38.25
N ARG A 36 -29.79 22.48 38.12
CA ARG A 36 -29.77 23.41 39.25
C ARG A 36 -31.01 24.31 39.23
N ALA A 37 -31.73 24.35 40.34
CA ALA A 37 -32.80 25.31 40.56
C ALA A 37 -32.23 26.71 40.87
N GLN A 38 -32.57 27.70 40.06
CA GLN A 38 -32.21 29.10 40.24
C GLN A 38 -33.40 29.90 40.72
N PHE A 39 -33.16 30.79 41.68
CA PHE A 39 -34.21 31.54 42.36
C PHE A 39 -33.98 33.03 42.25
N SER A 40 -35.07 33.79 42.22
CA SER A 40 -35.06 35.25 42.20
C SER A 40 -35.93 35.79 43.32
N ALA A 41 -35.46 36.84 43.99
CA ALA A 41 -36.22 37.53 45.02
C ALA A 41 -37.42 38.26 44.41
N LEU A 42 -38.56 38.19 45.08
CA LEU A 42 -39.73 39.00 44.77
C LEU A 42 -39.66 40.31 45.56
N TYR A 43 -39.93 41.42 44.89
CA TYR A 43 -40.10 42.72 45.54
C TYR A 43 -41.53 43.16 45.30
N ALA A 44 -42.25 43.52 46.37
CA ALA A 44 -43.53 44.17 46.23
C ALA A 44 -43.33 45.53 45.53
N SER A 45 -43.91 45.69 44.34
CA SER A 45 -43.97 46.99 43.70
C SER A 45 -44.86 47.90 44.56
N ALA A 46 -44.24 48.88 45.24
CA ALA A 46 -44.95 50.00 45.84
C ALA A 46 -45.53 50.86 44.70
N GLN A 47 -46.58 50.35 44.08
CA GLN A 47 -47.25 50.90 42.91
C GLN A 47 -48.20 52.00 43.38
N LEU A 48 -47.62 53.11 43.86
CA LEU A 48 -48.19 54.44 44.09
C LEU A 48 -47.10 55.23 44.85
N GLY A 49 -46.32 56.01 44.11
CA GLY A 49 -45.03 56.56 44.56
C GLY A 49 -45.01 57.20 45.95
N ALA A 50 -44.35 56.54 46.89
CA ALA A 50 -43.50 57.07 47.96
C ALA A 50 -43.13 55.90 48.89
N GLY A 51 -41.87 55.45 48.87
CA GLY A 51 -41.39 54.50 49.86
C GLY A 51 -40.09 53.81 49.48
N GLY A 52 -38.96 54.32 49.96
CA GLY A 52 -37.64 53.67 49.87
C GLY A 52 -37.49 52.41 50.74
N ASN A 53 -38.60 51.78 51.16
CA ASN A 53 -38.65 50.64 52.08
C ASN A 53 -39.47 49.48 51.49
N ALA A 54 -39.18 49.07 50.25
CA ALA A 54 -39.80 47.87 49.68
C ALA A 54 -39.28 46.63 50.42
N VAL A 55 -40.13 46.05 51.28
CA VAL A 55 -39.85 44.77 51.95
C VAL A 55 -39.96 43.65 50.90
N GLY A 56 -39.01 42.71 50.90
CA GLY A 56 -39.05 41.56 50.00
C GLY A 56 -40.30 40.71 50.22
N ASP A 57 -40.93 40.27 49.14
CA ASP A 57 -42.18 39.48 49.12
C ASP A 57 -41.91 37.98 48.93
N GLY A 58 -40.71 37.54 49.31
CA GLY A 58 -40.27 36.16 49.22
C GLY A 58 -39.47 35.83 47.96
N VAL A 59 -39.62 34.61 47.46
CA VAL A 59 -38.75 34.04 46.42
C VAL A 59 -39.56 33.25 45.40
N ARG A 60 -39.16 33.33 44.12
CA ARG A 60 -39.71 32.47 43.07
C ARG A 60 -38.62 31.67 42.36
N LEU A 61 -39.00 30.53 41.80
CA LEU A 61 -38.16 29.81 40.86
C LEU A 61 -38.02 30.66 39.58
N ALA A 62 -36.80 30.99 39.21
CA ALA A 62 -36.50 31.68 37.96
C ALA A 62 -36.39 30.67 36.81
N SER A 63 -35.63 29.59 37.02
CA SER A 63 -35.41 28.53 36.04
C SER A 63 -34.82 27.28 36.69
N VAL A 64 -34.93 26.14 36.02
CA VAL A 64 -34.10 24.96 36.26
C VAL A 64 -33.12 24.87 35.10
N GLN A 65 -31.83 25.09 35.36
CA GLN A 65 -30.80 25.07 34.31
C GLN A 65 -30.01 23.78 34.37
N GLN A 66 -29.77 23.19 33.19
CA GLN A 66 -28.87 22.04 33.03
C GLN A 66 -27.41 22.50 33.03
N ASN A 67 -26.55 21.72 33.70
CA ASN A 67 -25.11 21.90 33.69
C ASN A 67 -24.49 20.97 32.63
N PHE A 68 -24.06 21.53 31.51
CA PHE A 68 -23.49 20.77 30.39
C PHE A 68 -21.99 20.47 30.51
N ASN A 69 -21.37 20.76 31.66
CA ASN A 69 -19.99 20.35 31.91
C ASN A 69 -19.82 18.84 31.72
N GLN A 70 -18.64 18.44 31.26
CA GLN A 70 -18.32 17.03 31.04
C GLN A 70 -18.38 16.24 32.36
N GLY A 71 -18.92 15.01 32.29
CA GLY A 71 -18.88 14.08 33.43
C GLY A 71 -17.45 13.63 33.73
N GLU A 72 -17.11 13.50 35.01
CA GLU A 72 -15.77 13.08 35.47
C GLU A 72 -15.55 11.58 35.27
N THR A 73 -16.61 10.77 35.38
CA THR A 73 -16.53 9.32 35.24
C THR A 73 -16.50 8.93 33.77
N VAL A 74 -15.44 8.21 33.39
CA VAL A 74 -15.32 7.56 32.07
C VAL A 74 -15.50 6.08 32.26
N ILE A 75 -16.45 5.49 31.53
CA ILE A 75 -16.71 4.05 31.56
C ILE A 75 -16.14 3.46 30.28
N SER A 76 -15.21 2.51 30.41
CA SER A 76 -14.71 1.75 29.26
C SER A 76 -15.77 0.75 28.82
N SER A 77 -16.01 0.67 27.50
CA SER A 77 -16.90 -0.30 26.89
C SER A 77 -16.15 -1.20 25.91
N GLY A 78 -16.58 -2.45 25.80
CA GLY A 78 -16.13 -3.39 24.76
C GLY A 78 -16.94 -3.30 23.46
N ASN A 79 -18.00 -2.51 23.42
CA ASN A 79 -18.80 -2.31 22.22
C ASN A 79 -18.15 -1.25 21.31
N PRO A 80 -17.85 -1.56 20.04
CA PRO A 80 -17.17 -0.63 19.13
C PRO A 80 -17.98 0.63 18.80
N LEU A 81 -19.31 0.57 18.94
CA LEU A 81 -20.20 1.71 18.68
C LEU A 81 -20.37 2.63 19.89
N ASP A 82 -19.87 2.24 21.07
CA ASP A 82 -19.94 3.11 22.24
C ASP A 82 -18.92 4.25 22.11
N MET A 83 -19.44 5.47 22.19
CA MET A 83 -18.68 6.68 21.91
C MET A 83 -18.85 7.71 23.02
N ARG A 84 -17.79 8.47 23.29
CA ARG A 84 -17.84 9.64 24.16
C ARG A 84 -17.34 10.86 23.42
N ILE A 85 -18.03 11.99 23.62
CA ILE A 85 -17.54 13.29 23.15
C ILE A 85 -16.57 13.83 24.19
N GLN A 86 -15.33 14.07 23.80
CA GLN A 86 -14.35 14.79 24.62
C GLN A 86 -14.36 16.28 24.22
N GLY A 87 -14.91 17.13 25.08
CA GLY A 87 -15.14 18.55 24.81
C GLY A 87 -16.61 18.91 24.56
N ASN A 88 -16.83 19.94 23.76
CA ASN A 88 -18.17 20.50 23.48
C ASN A 88 -18.91 19.73 22.38
N GLY A 89 -20.22 19.91 22.31
CA GLY A 89 -21.08 19.33 21.28
C GLY A 89 -22.03 18.25 21.80
N PHE A 90 -22.90 17.76 20.94
CA PHE A 90 -23.89 16.73 21.22
C PHE A 90 -23.95 15.74 20.07
N PHE A 91 -24.18 14.46 20.37
CA PHE A 91 -24.62 13.52 19.35
C PHE A 91 -25.99 13.94 18.85
N VAL A 92 -26.23 13.76 17.56
CA VAL A 92 -27.50 14.10 16.91
C VAL A 92 -28.22 12.79 16.60
N VAL A 93 -29.44 12.63 17.10
CA VAL A 93 -30.26 11.44 16.84
C VAL A 93 -31.59 11.84 16.18
N SER A 94 -32.09 11.01 15.29
CA SER A 94 -33.45 11.10 14.73
C SER A 94 -34.38 10.23 15.57
N ASP A 95 -35.23 10.87 16.37
CA ASP A 95 -36.26 10.27 17.21
C ASP A 95 -37.60 10.38 16.48
N GLN A 96 -38.03 9.29 15.84
CA GLN A 96 -39.28 9.24 15.07
C GLN A 96 -39.39 10.34 13.99
N GLY A 97 -38.24 10.71 13.38
CA GLY A 97 -38.15 11.74 12.34
C GLY A 97 -37.92 13.17 12.86
N ALA A 98 -37.98 13.40 14.18
CA ALA A 98 -37.58 14.65 14.80
C ALA A 98 -36.13 14.57 15.30
N LEU A 99 -35.37 15.67 15.22
CA LEU A 99 -34.00 15.69 15.75
C LEU A 99 -34.01 15.90 17.27
N ALA A 100 -33.23 15.09 17.95
CA ALA A 100 -32.87 15.25 19.34
C ALA A 100 -31.35 15.21 19.52
N TYR A 101 -30.90 15.75 20.64
CA TYR A 101 -29.49 15.93 20.97
C TYR A 101 -29.21 15.20 22.26
N THR A 102 -28.10 14.47 22.33
CA THR A 102 -27.74 13.67 23.51
C THR A 102 -26.25 13.68 23.77
N ARG A 103 -25.88 13.45 25.03
CA ARG A 103 -24.51 13.17 25.48
C ARG A 103 -24.30 11.69 25.79
N ALA A 104 -25.39 10.92 25.89
CA ALA A 104 -25.31 9.47 26.02
C ALA A 104 -24.84 8.91 24.68
N GLY A 105 -23.71 8.20 24.70
CA GLY A 105 -23.15 7.59 23.49
C GLY A 105 -23.10 6.07 23.56
N ALA A 106 -24.01 5.46 24.32
CA ALA A 106 -24.25 4.03 24.26
C ALA A 106 -25.09 3.73 23.03
N PHE A 107 -24.43 3.29 21.96
CA PHE A 107 -25.08 3.02 20.68
C PHE A 107 -24.97 1.55 20.32
N LEU A 108 -26.03 1.03 19.71
CA LEU A 108 -26.14 -0.34 19.22
C LEU A 108 -26.53 -0.32 17.75
N LYS A 109 -26.43 -1.48 17.12
CA LYS A 109 -26.96 -1.70 15.78
C LYS A 109 -28.35 -2.32 15.88
N ASP A 110 -29.34 -1.78 15.19
CA ASP A 110 -30.67 -2.39 15.10
C ASP A 110 -30.73 -3.52 14.04
N ALA A 111 -31.92 -4.09 13.83
CA ALA A 111 -32.15 -5.16 12.87
C ALA A 111 -31.97 -4.70 11.41
N GLU A 112 -32.23 -3.41 11.14
CA GLU A 112 -32.05 -2.77 9.84
C GLU A 112 -30.64 -2.20 9.63
N ASN A 113 -29.72 -2.47 10.57
CA ASN A 113 -28.34 -2.01 10.63
C ASN A 113 -28.12 -0.51 10.91
N PHE A 114 -29.14 0.23 11.34
CA PHE A 114 -28.93 1.60 11.81
C PHE A 114 -28.21 1.63 13.15
N VAL A 115 -27.40 2.66 13.35
CA VAL A 115 -26.80 2.95 14.65
C VAL A 115 -27.85 3.68 15.49
N VAL A 116 -28.28 3.07 16.58
CA VAL A 116 -29.38 3.56 17.43
C VAL A 116 -28.93 3.69 18.88
N ASP A 117 -29.50 4.67 19.60
CA ASP A 117 -29.37 4.73 21.06
C ASP A 117 -30.35 3.77 21.76
N SER A 118 -30.30 3.72 23.09
CA SER A 118 -31.19 2.86 23.91
C SER A 118 -32.68 3.15 23.75
N ASP A 119 -33.03 4.36 23.32
CA ASP A 119 -34.40 4.83 23.13
C ASP A 119 -34.85 4.66 21.66
N GLY A 120 -34.04 4.01 20.81
CA GLY A 120 -34.34 3.72 19.40
C GLY A 120 -34.13 4.90 18.45
N GLY A 121 -33.53 6.00 18.91
CA GLY A 121 -33.21 7.15 18.06
C GLY A 121 -32.00 6.85 17.20
N ARG A 122 -32.09 7.14 15.90
CA ARG A 122 -31.03 6.81 14.93
C ARG A 122 -29.95 7.89 14.91
N LEU A 123 -28.71 7.52 15.19
CA LEU A 123 -27.56 8.42 15.13
C LEU A 123 -27.42 9.01 13.73
N GLN A 124 -27.22 10.32 13.67
CA GLN A 124 -27.09 11.06 12.43
C GLN A 124 -25.63 11.27 12.05
N GLY A 125 -25.38 11.32 10.74
CA GLY A 125 -24.04 11.53 10.22
C GLY A 125 -24.01 11.72 8.70
N TYR A 126 -22.82 11.67 8.14
CA TYR A 126 -22.59 11.62 6.70
C TYR A 126 -22.41 10.17 6.24
N ALA A 127 -23.08 9.79 5.16
CA ALA A 127 -22.90 8.47 4.56
C ALA A 127 -21.55 8.35 3.84
N ALA A 128 -21.05 7.13 3.70
CA ALA A 128 -19.97 6.82 2.78
C ALA A 128 -20.53 6.31 1.43
N SER A 129 -19.80 6.54 0.35
CA SER A 129 -20.05 5.91 -0.95
C SER A 129 -19.67 4.43 -0.93
N ASP A 130 -20.01 3.68 -1.98
CA ASP A 130 -19.61 2.27 -2.13
C ASP A 130 -18.08 2.07 -2.12
N ARG A 131 -17.32 3.13 -2.45
CA ARG A 131 -15.85 3.16 -2.42
C ARG A 131 -15.27 3.57 -1.06
N GLY A 132 -16.13 3.88 -0.09
CA GLY A 132 -15.72 4.34 1.24
C GLY A 132 -15.38 5.82 1.33
N GLU A 133 -15.83 6.65 0.39
CA GLU A 133 -15.62 8.10 0.45
C GLU A 133 -16.78 8.78 1.21
N ILE A 134 -16.49 9.62 2.20
CA ILE A 134 -17.52 10.30 2.98
C ILE A 134 -18.20 11.41 2.17
N ILE A 135 -19.52 11.30 2.01
CA ILE A 135 -20.36 12.27 1.29
C ILE A 135 -20.81 13.36 2.28
N ARG A 136 -19.98 14.39 2.42
CA ARG A 136 -20.24 15.51 3.34
C ARG A 136 -21.35 16.44 2.83
N GLY A 137 -22.03 17.10 3.76
CA GLY A 137 -23.05 18.12 3.49
C GLY A 137 -24.48 17.60 3.47
N ILE A 138 -24.70 16.28 3.35
CA ILE A 138 -26.03 15.67 3.43
C ILE A 138 -26.07 14.74 4.65
N ARG A 139 -26.77 15.17 5.70
CA ARG A 139 -26.97 14.36 6.91
C ARG A 139 -28.03 13.28 6.66
N THR A 140 -27.77 12.09 7.17
CA THR A 140 -28.66 10.93 7.11
C THR A 140 -28.56 10.09 8.39
N ASP A 141 -29.49 9.16 8.57
CA ASP A 141 -29.37 8.07 9.54
C ASP A 141 -28.12 7.25 9.22
N LEU A 142 -27.21 7.11 10.18
CA LEU A 142 -26.03 6.26 10.02
C LEU A 142 -26.42 4.80 10.03
N LYS A 143 -25.96 4.09 9.00
CA LYS A 143 -26.22 2.69 8.80
C LYS A 143 -24.90 1.95 8.61
N ILE A 144 -24.73 0.88 9.36
CA ILE A 144 -23.57 -0.01 9.23
C ILE A 144 -23.81 -0.88 8.01
N ASP A 145 -23.04 -0.63 6.95
CA ASP A 145 -22.99 -1.52 5.80
C ASP A 145 -22.24 -2.81 6.21
N THR A 146 -23.01 -3.86 6.50
CA THR A 146 -22.49 -5.19 6.83
C THR A 146 -22.31 -6.04 5.57
N SER A 147 -22.41 -5.46 4.37
CA SER A 147 -22.19 -6.24 3.15
C SER A 147 -20.74 -6.74 3.10
N ASN A 148 -20.60 -7.97 2.63
CA ASN A 148 -19.28 -8.53 2.37
C ASN A 148 -18.62 -7.74 1.24
N VAL A 149 -17.31 -7.53 1.36
CA VAL A 149 -16.52 -7.06 0.23
C VAL A 149 -16.47 -8.20 -0.78
N ALA A 150 -17.04 -7.97 -1.96
CA ALA A 150 -16.96 -8.92 -3.07
C ALA A 150 -15.51 -9.06 -3.53
N ALA A 151 -15.18 -10.24 -4.07
CA ALA A 151 -13.91 -10.43 -4.76
C ALA A 151 -13.81 -9.47 -5.95
N ARG A 152 -12.61 -8.96 -6.19
CA ARG A 152 -12.30 -8.11 -7.35
C ARG A 152 -11.11 -8.71 -8.08
N ALA A 153 -11.33 -9.08 -9.34
CA ALA A 153 -10.24 -9.44 -10.22
C ALA A 153 -9.26 -8.26 -10.32
N THR A 154 -7.97 -8.56 -10.31
CA THR A 154 -6.94 -7.53 -10.47
C THR A 154 -7.09 -6.88 -11.84
N THR A 155 -7.04 -5.55 -11.86
CA THR A 155 -7.02 -4.75 -13.10
C THR A 155 -5.74 -3.92 -13.21
N ARG A 156 -5.02 -3.70 -12.09
CA ARG A 156 -3.78 -2.91 -12.07
C ARG A 156 -2.77 -3.45 -11.06
N VAL A 157 -1.52 -3.51 -11.50
CA VAL A 157 -0.33 -3.71 -10.69
C VAL A 157 0.61 -2.53 -10.95
N ALA A 158 0.93 -1.73 -9.94
CA ALA A 158 1.83 -0.58 -10.08
C ALA A 158 3.06 -0.74 -9.20
N GLU A 159 4.25 -0.51 -9.77
CA GLU A 159 5.51 -0.83 -9.12
C GLU A 159 6.55 0.28 -9.30
N ASN A 160 7.30 0.55 -8.21
CA ASN A 160 8.43 1.46 -8.24
C ASN A 160 9.70 0.64 -8.11
N ILE A 161 10.42 0.47 -9.22
CA ILE A 161 11.55 -0.45 -9.35
C ILE A 161 12.78 0.32 -9.83
N ASN A 162 13.92 0.08 -9.19
CA ASN A 162 15.23 0.38 -9.73
C ASN A 162 15.91 -0.92 -10.18
N LEU A 163 16.42 -0.95 -11.41
CA LEU A 163 17.28 -2.02 -11.93
C LEU A 163 18.74 -1.59 -11.89
N ASP A 164 19.63 -2.49 -11.51
CA ASP A 164 21.05 -2.20 -11.32
C ASP A 164 21.82 -2.08 -12.65
N ALA A 165 22.20 -0.85 -12.97
CA ALA A 165 23.00 -0.51 -14.14
C ALA A 165 24.41 -1.13 -14.13
N SER A 166 24.94 -1.52 -12.97
CA SER A 166 26.29 -2.09 -12.83
C SER A 166 26.35 -3.61 -13.01
N LEU A 167 25.21 -4.31 -12.97
CA LEU A 167 25.20 -5.75 -13.17
C LEU A 167 25.82 -6.12 -14.52
N PRO A 168 26.64 -7.18 -14.61
CA PRO A 168 27.10 -7.68 -15.90
C PRO A 168 25.90 -8.11 -16.74
N SER A 169 25.94 -7.84 -18.04
CA SER A 169 24.98 -8.44 -18.97
C SER A 169 25.13 -9.96 -18.95
N LEU A 170 24.00 -10.67 -19.05
CA LEU A 170 23.97 -12.12 -19.21
C LEU A 170 24.26 -12.54 -20.66
N ALA A 171 24.30 -11.61 -21.60
CA ALA A 171 24.76 -11.87 -22.96
C ALA A 171 26.26 -12.20 -22.96
N ARG A 172 26.64 -13.40 -23.39
CA ARG A 172 28.03 -13.87 -23.39
C ARG A 172 28.52 -14.16 -24.80
N LEU A 173 29.82 -13.95 -25.02
CA LEU A 173 30.47 -14.45 -26.24
C LEU A 173 30.40 -15.98 -26.24
N PRO A 174 30.03 -16.61 -27.36
CA PRO A 174 30.17 -18.05 -27.53
C PRO A 174 31.62 -18.48 -27.29
N THR A 175 31.81 -19.67 -26.72
CA THR A 175 33.13 -20.31 -26.69
C THR A 175 33.56 -20.59 -28.12
N PHE A 176 34.80 -20.26 -28.47
CA PHE A 176 35.33 -20.54 -29.80
C PHE A 176 35.36 -22.06 -30.07
N ASP A 177 34.78 -22.48 -31.19
CA ASP A 177 34.79 -23.85 -31.69
C ASP A 177 35.06 -23.82 -33.21
N PRO A 178 36.21 -24.33 -33.68
CA PRO A 178 36.56 -24.28 -35.11
C PRO A 178 35.60 -25.07 -36.02
N THR A 179 34.74 -25.91 -35.44
CA THR A 179 33.71 -26.69 -36.14
C THR A 179 32.33 -26.04 -36.14
N ASP A 180 32.12 -24.99 -35.34
CA ASP A 180 30.88 -24.20 -35.29
C ASP A 180 31.07 -22.84 -35.97
N PRO A 181 30.50 -22.61 -37.18
CA PRO A 181 30.51 -21.31 -37.84
C PRO A 181 29.87 -20.18 -37.04
N ALA A 182 29.03 -20.49 -36.05
CA ALA A 182 28.42 -19.51 -35.16
C ALA A 182 29.33 -19.14 -33.97
N SER A 183 30.61 -19.55 -33.97
CA SER A 183 31.60 -19.20 -32.93
C SER A 183 32.69 -18.23 -33.41
N TYR A 184 32.72 -17.89 -34.70
CA TYR A 184 33.70 -16.97 -35.30
C TYR A 184 33.07 -16.09 -36.38
N THR A 185 33.70 -14.95 -36.65
CA THR A 185 33.22 -13.97 -37.65
C THR A 185 33.89 -14.14 -39.00
N ARG A 186 35.15 -14.58 -39.03
CA ARG A 186 35.88 -14.92 -40.26
C ARG A 186 36.82 -16.10 -40.06
N VAL A 187 37.15 -16.77 -41.15
CA VAL A 187 38.23 -17.77 -41.21
C VAL A 187 38.96 -17.64 -42.55
N THR A 188 40.28 -17.77 -42.52
CA THR A 188 41.10 -17.97 -43.73
C THR A 188 41.87 -19.27 -43.61
N THR A 189 42.07 -19.94 -44.74
CA THR A 189 42.78 -21.22 -44.83
C THR A 189 43.93 -21.09 -45.79
N ARG A 190 45.09 -21.68 -45.45
CA ARG A 190 46.30 -21.69 -46.26
C ARG A 190 47.00 -23.04 -46.15
N THR A 191 47.84 -23.35 -47.12
CA THR A 191 48.71 -24.53 -47.07
C THR A 191 50.11 -24.09 -46.67
N ILE A 192 50.67 -24.74 -45.66
CA ILE A 192 52.08 -24.59 -45.24
C ILE A 192 52.80 -25.93 -45.39
N GLN A 193 54.12 -25.91 -45.51
CA GLN A 193 54.93 -27.13 -45.64
C GLN A 193 55.88 -27.27 -44.45
N ASP A 194 56.09 -28.51 -44.00
CA ASP A 194 57.18 -28.81 -43.08
C ASP A 194 58.54 -28.84 -43.81
N ALA A 195 59.65 -28.98 -43.08
CA ALA A 195 60.99 -29.01 -43.69
C ALA A 195 61.33 -30.35 -44.37
N GLY A 196 60.46 -31.36 -44.26
CA GLY A 196 60.80 -32.76 -44.50
C GLY A 196 61.84 -33.32 -43.53
N ALA A 197 62.10 -34.62 -43.65
CA ALA A 197 63.18 -35.30 -42.92
C ALA A 197 63.69 -36.48 -43.74
N SER A 198 64.87 -36.36 -44.36
CA SER A 198 65.44 -37.39 -45.25
C SER A 198 65.29 -38.81 -44.67
N PRO A 199 64.65 -39.77 -45.37
CA PRO A 199 64.21 -39.73 -46.78
C PRO A 199 62.76 -39.24 -47.02
N VAL A 200 62.06 -38.78 -45.99
CA VAL A 200 60.67 -38.29 -46.05
C VAL A 200 60.65 -36.88 -46.67
N PRO A 201 59.93 -36.66 -47.78
CA PRO A 201 59.77 -35.34 -48.38
C PRO A 201 58.91 -34.43 -47.49
N ALA A 202 58.91 -33.13 -47.79
CA ALA A 202 58.06 -32.17 -47.09
C ALA A 202 56.57 -32.55 -47.23
N ALA A 203 55.82 -32.41 -46.14
CA ALA A 203 54.38 -32.63 -46.10
C ALA A 203 53.62 -31.30 -46.11
N ASP A 204 52.46 -31.30 -46.77
CA ASP A 204 51.51 -30.18 -46.73
C ASP A 204 50.65 -30.25 -45.46
N HIS A 205 50.41 -29.09 -44.87
CA HIS A 205 49.60 -28.91 -43.67
C HIS A 205 48.59 -27.76 -43.88
N GLU A 206 47.38 -27.93 -43.35
CA GLU A 206 46.32 -26.93 -43.42
C GLU A 206 46.46 -25.95 -42.25
N LEU A 207 46.82 -24.71 -42.54
CA LEU A 207 46.83 -23.61 -41.57
C LEU A 207 45.49 -22.86 -41.64
N LYS A 208 44.81 -22.74 -40.50
CA LYS A 208 43.60 -21.92 -40.37
C LYS A 208 43.80 -20.79 -39.36
N GLN A 209 43.44 -19.57 -39.77
CA GLN A 209 43.33 -18.41 -38.91
C GLN A 209 41.85 -18.04 -38.79
N TYR A 210 41.31 -18.14 -37.58
CA TYR A 210 39.95 -17.74 -37.26
C TYR A 210 39.95 -16.40 -36.55
N PHE A 211 39.01 -15.53 -36.88
CA PHE A 211 38.83 -14.23 -36.27
C PHE A 211 37.46 -14.16 -35.62
N VAL A 212 37.42 -13.67 -34.38
CA VAL A 212 36.19 -13.39 -33.64
C VAL A 212 36.17 -11.90 -33.33
N LYS A 213 35.31 -11.12 -34.00
CA LYS A 213 35.14 -9.69 -33.69
C LYS A 213 34.39 -9.54 -32.37
N THR A 214 35.09 -9.18 -31.31
CA THR A 214 34.53 -9.16 -29.94
C THR A 214 33.83 -7.85 -29.63
N GLU A 215 34.35 -6.73 -30.14
CA GLU A 215 33.83 -5.37 -30.00
C GLU A 215 34.23 -4.54 -31.23
N ASP A 216 33.84 -3.27 -31.28
CA ASP A 216 34.33 -2.34 -32.29
C ASP A 216 35.86 -2.25 -32.23
N ASN A 217 36.49 -2.45 -33.38
CA ASN A 217 37.95 -2.45 -33.54
C ASN A 217 38.72 -3.47 -32.67
N ARG A 218 38.05 -4.51 -32.16
CA ARG A 218 38.69 -5.56 -31.35
C ARG A 218 38.34 -6.96 -31.85
N TRP A 219 39.37 -7.80 -31.93
CA TRP A 219 39.24 -9.18 -32.40
C TRP A 219 40.04 -10.14 -31.53
N SER A 220 39.66 -11.41 -31.52
CA SER A 220 40.53 -12.52 -31.13
C SER A 220 40.90 -13.33 -32.37
N MET A 221 42.19 -13.53 -32.62
CA MET A 221 42.69 -14.43 -33.65
C MET A 221 43.06 -15.76 -33.02
N HIS A 222 42.56 -16.84 -33.60
CA HIS A 222 42.84 -18.23 -33.21
C HIS A 222 43.54 -18.95 -34.36
N VAL A 223 44.61 -19.69 -34.06
CA VAL A 223 45.44 -20.37 -35.06
C VAL A 223 45.48 -21.86 -34.77
N LEU A 224 45.16 -22.65 -35.81
CA LEU A 224 45.26 -24.11 -35.81
C LEU A 224 46.03 -24.58 -37.05
N VAL A 225 46.77 -25.67 -36.91
CA VAL A 225 47.36 -26.40 -38.04
C VAL A 225 46.81 -27.82 -38.03
N ASP A 226 46.23 -28.25 -39.14
CA ASP A 226 45.50 -29.51 -39.29
C ASP A 226 44.41 -29.74 -38.22
N GLY A 227 43.81 -28.66 -37.74
CA GLY A 227 42.83 -28.68 -36.64
C GLY A 227 43.44 -28.94 -35.26
N ARG A 228 44.77 -28.86 -35.11
CA ARG A 228 45.51 -29.05 -33.85
C ARG A 228 46.21 -27.79 -33.39
N ASN A 229 46.53 -27.75 -32.09
CA ASN A 229 47.37 -26.70 -31.54
C ASN A 229 48.73 -26.74 -32.26
N PRO A 230 49.18 -25.62 -32.84
CA PRO A 230 50.45 -25.57 -33.55
C PRO A 230 51.68 -26.03 -32.75
N VAL A 231 51.72 -25.91 -31.42
CA VAL A 231 52.91 -26.28 -30.63
C VAL A 231 52.70 -27.53 -29.76
N ASP A 232 51.48 -28.06 -29.76
CA ASP A 232 51.09 -29.26 -29.03
C ASP A 232 50.12 -30.10 -29.88
N PRO A 233 50.64 -31.01 -30.73
CA PRO A 233 49.82 -31.80 -31.64
C PRO A 233 48.73 -32.67 -30.98
N ASP A 234 48.86 -32.97 -29.68
CA ASP A 234 47.87 -33.75 -28.94
C ASP A 234 46.65 -32.89 -28.55
N SER A 235 46.80 -31.56 -28.56
CA SER A 235 45.77 -30.60 -28.19
C SER A 235 45.00 -30.08 -29.40
N VAL A 236 43.71 -29.79 -29.19
CA VAL A 236 42.84 -29.06 -30.14
C VAL A 236 42.65 -27.60 -29.74
N ALA A 237 43.22 -27.16 -28.61
CA ALA A 237 43.11 -25.79 -28.16
C ALA A 237 43.95 -24.88 -29.09
N PRO A 238 43.37 -23.85 -29.74
CA PRO A 238 44.14 -22.99 -30.64
C PRO A 238 45.18 -22.14 -29.89
N LEU A 239 46.20 -21.67 -30.60
CA LEU A 239 46.93 -20.48 -30.14
C LEU A 239 46.04 -19.25 -30.33
N GLN A 240 46.02 -18.36 -29.35
CA GLN A 240 45.15 -17.18 -29.35
C GLN A 240 45.92 -15.89 -29.09
N VAL A 241 45.59 -14.83 -29.82
CA VAL A 241 45.96 -13.45 -29.50
C VAL A 241 44.73 -12.55 -29.57
N SER A 242 44.67 -11.57 -28.67
CA SER A 242 43.70 -10.47 -28.76
C SER A 242 44.34 -9.32 -29.54
N LEU A 243 43.56 -8.71 -30.42
CA LEU A 243 43.96 -7.69 -31.37
C LEU A 243 43.08 -6.45 -31.19
N GLU A 244 43.68 -5.27 -31.19
CA GLU A 244 42.98 -3.98 -31.15
C GLU A 244 43.55 -3.05 -32.21
N LEU A 245 42.70 -2.66 -33.18
CA LEU A 245 43.03 -1.70 -34.22
C LEU A 245 42.80 -0.28 -33.68
N LYS A 246 43.87 0.50 -33.60
CA LYS A 246 43.77 1.88 -33.12
C LYS A 246 43.30 2.83 -34.22
N PRO A 247 42.75 4.00 -33.87
CA PRO A 247 42.32 5.00 -34.86
C PRO A 247 43.42 5.50 -35.80
N ASP A 248 44.69 5.40 -35.39
CA ASP A 248 45.86 5.75 -36.21
C ASP A 248 46.28 4.63 -37.19
N GLY A 249 45.54 3.52 -37.22
CA GLY A 249 45.81 2.35 -38.05
C GLY A 249 46.81 1.37 -37.45
N SER A 250 47.41 1.66 -36.29
CA SER A 250 48.34 0.75 -35.63
C SER A 250 47.61 -0.39 -34.90
N LEU A 251 48.23 -1.56 -34.86
CA LEU A 251 47.67 -2.75 -34.22
C LEU A 251 48.32 -3.00 -32.86
N SER A 252 47.57 -2.95 -31.78
CA SER A 252 47.99 -3.50 -30.48
C SER A 252 47.57 -4.96 -30.35
N TYR A 253 48.34 -5.75 -29.59
CA TYR A 253 48.01 -7.13 -29.30
C TYR A 253 48.37 -7.54 -27.88
N SER A 254 47.71 -8.59 -27.39
CA SER A 254 48.03 -9.25 -26.12
C SER A 254 47.76 -10.76 -26.21
N GLY A 255 48.37 -11.53 -25.32
CA GLY A 255 48.31 -12.99 -25.35
C GLY A 255 49.39 -13.64 -26.22
N ASN A 256 49.70 -14.90 -25.92
CA ASN A 256 50.58 -15.83 -26.66
C ASN A 256 51.77 -15.23 -27.43
N SER A 257 52.53 -14.33 -26.81
CA SER A 257 53.71 -13.68 -27.42
C SER A 257 54.91 -14.60 -27.58
N GLN A 258 54.85 -15.80 -27.00
CA GLN A 258 55.89 -16.83 -27.11
C GLN A 258 55.88 -17.49 -28.47
N HIS A 259 54.71 -17.72 -29.06
CA HIS A 259 54.55 -18.44 -30.33
C HIS A 259 53.94 -17.58 -31.43
N LEU A 260 53.23 -16.51 -31.11
CA LEU A 260 52.66 -15.56 -32.07
C LEU A 260 53.32 -14.19 -31.89
N ARG A 261 54.23 -13.85 -32.80
CA ARG A 261 54.97 -12.60 -32.79
C ARG A 261 54.45 -11.64 -33.84
N LYS A 262 54.13 -10.41 -33.46
CA LYS A 262 53.82 -9.34 -34.42
C LYS A 262 55.07 -8.98 -35.23
N VAL A 263 54.97 -9.03 -36.56
CA VAL A 263 56.02 -8.64 -37.53
C VAL A 263 55.77 -7.22 -38.02
N SER A 264 54.52 -6.90 -38.35
CA SER A 264 54.05 -5.57 -38.76
C SER A 264 52.59 -5.36 -38.29
N ASP A 265 51.98 -4.21 -38.58
CA ASP A 265 50.54 -3.99 -38.30
C ASP A 265 49.61 -4.91 -39.10
N ASN A 266 50.11 -5.55 -40.16
CA ASN A 266 49.35 -6.45 -41.03
C ASN A 266 49.87 -7.89 -41.02
N GLU A 267 50.83 -8.23 -40.16
CA GLU A 267 51.46 -9.56 -40.20
C GLU A 267 51.91 -10.06 -38.83
N PHE A 268 51.56 -11.31 -38.53
CA PHE A 268 52.10 -12.10 -37.46
C PHE A 268 53.01 -13.21 -37.98
N ALA A 269 53.84 -13.74 -37.09
CA ALA A 269 54.71 -14.87 -37.33
C ALA A 269 54.43 -15.95 -36.28
N LEU A 270 54.15 -17.17 -36.73
CA LEU A 270 54.08 -18.36 -35.91
C LEU A 270 55.47 -18.97 -35.72
N GLN A 271 55.85 -19.21 -34.47
CA GLN A 271 57.16 -19.73 -34.06
C GLN A 271 57.02 -21.02 -33.25
N GLY A 272 57.92 -21.97 -33.52
CA GLY A 272 57.98 -23.22 -32.76
C GLY A 272 56.86 -24.20 -33.08
N TRP A 273 56.18 -24.06 -34.22
CA TRP A 273 55.21 -25.04 -34.69
C TRP A 273 55.82 -26.45 -34.78
N VAL A 274 55.06 -27.48 -34.42
CA VAL A 274 55.47 -28.89 -34.45
C VAL A 274 54.64 -29.61 -35.51
N PRO A 275 55.22 -29.96 -36.66
CA PRO A 275 54.53 -30.71 -37.70
C PRO A 275 54.07 -32.08 -37.19
N ALA A 276 52.84 -32.46 -37.52
CA ALA A 276 52.18 -33.64 -36.98
C ALA A 276 51.51 -34.47 -38.06
N LYS A 277 51.29 -35.75 -37.76
CA LYS A 277 50.55 -36.68 -38.63
C LYS A 277 49.69 -37.61 -37.79
N GLN A 278 48.64 -38.14 -38.40
CA GLN A 278 47.87 -39.21 -37.79
C GLN A 278 48.58 -40.56 -38.00
N VAL A 279 48.72 -41.33 -36.92
CA VAL A 279 49.16 -42.72 -36.93
C VAL A 279 48.17 -43.52 -36.10
N ASN A 280 47.49 -44.50 -36.72
CA ASN A 280 46.46 -45.31 -36.06
C ASN A 280 45.36 -44.49 -35.35
N GLY A 281 45.00 -43.34 -35.90
CA GLY A 281 43.97 -42.44 -35.35
C GLY A 281 44.43 -41.51 -34.23
N ALA A 282 45.68 -41.62 -33.77
CA ALA A 282 46.30 -40.68 -32.83
C ALA A 282 47.14 -39.65 -33.59
N TRP A 283 47.07 -38.39 -33.18
CA TRP A 283 47.99 -37.35 -33.67
C TRP A 283 49.32 -37.50 -32.95
N MET A 284 50.42 -37.44 -33.70
CA MET A 284 51.77 -37.42 -33.14
C MET A 284 52.66 -36.53 -33.99
N ALA A 285 53.70 -35.97 -33.38
CA ALA A 285 54.74 -35.27 -34.12
C ALA A 285 55.28 -36.15 -35.26
N ASN A 286 55.40 -35.61 -36.47
CA ASN A 286 55.73 -36.41 -37.65
C ASN A 286 57.25 -36.70 -37.77
N GLY A 287 58.07 -36.04 -36.95
CA GLY A 287 59.53 -36.17 -36.89
C GLY A 287 60.29 -35.17 -37.77
N SER A 288 59.59 -34.41 -38.61
CA SER A 288 60.18 -33.33 -39.40
C SER A 288 60.55 -32.15 -38.51
N ALA A 289 61.65 -31.46 -38.85
CA ALA A 289 61.90 -30.15 -38.28
C ALA A 289 60.81 -29.18 -38.75
N ASN A 290 60.55 -28.14 -37.97
CA ASN A 290 59.64 -27.09 -38.42
C ASN A 290 60.22 -26.41 -39.68
N GLY A 291 59.36 -26.04 -40.62
CA GLY A 291 59.75 -25.34 -41.86
C GLY A 291 60.29 -23.92 -41.64
N GLY A 292 60.59 -23.53 -40.40
CA GLY A 292 60.96 -22.19 -39.97
C GLY A 292 59.78 -21.38 -39.41
N VAL A 293 59.90 -20.06 -39.51
CA VAL A 293 58.85 -19.11 -39.11
C VAL A 293 57.74 -19.13 -40.16
N VAL A 294 56.49 -19.34 -39.74
CA VAL A 294 55.33 -19.34 -40.64
C VAL A 294 54.67 -17.96 -40.62
N SER A 295 54.50 -17.34 -41.78
CA SER A 295 53.82 -16.04 -41.91
C SER A 295 52.30 -16.21 -41.73
N LEU A 296 51.71 -15.32 -40.92
CA LEU A 296 50.29 -15.20 -40.60
C LEU A 296 49.85 -13.77 -40.92
N PRO A 297 49.67 -13.39 -42.19
CA PRO A 297 49.18 -12.07 -42.51
C PRO A 297 47.72 -11.90 -42.07
N LEU A 298 47.37 -10.63 -41.86
CA LEU A 298 46.06 -10.17 -41.45
C LEU A 298 45.28 -9.62 -42.64
N ASP A 299 45.71 -9.94 -43.85
CA ASP A 299 45.02 -9.68 -45.10
C ASP A 299 44.98 -10.94 -45.98
N ASP A 300 43.96 -11.02 -46.81
CA ASP A 300 43.83 -12.01 -47.87
C ASP A 300 43.65 -11.30 -49.22
N ALA A 301 44.59 -11.50 -50.13
CA ALA A 301 44.68 -10.80 -51.41
C ALA A 301 44.56 -9.25 -51.30
N GLY A 302 45.13 -8.66 -50.24
CA GLY A 302 45.09 -7.21 -50.01
C GLY A 302 43.81 -6.69 -49.33
N VAL A 303 42.86 -7.58 -48.99
CA VAL A 303 41.68 -7.25 -48.19
C VAL A 303 41.96 -7.57 -46.72
N SER A 304 41.81 -6.58 -45.84
CA SER A 304 41.99 -6.78 -44.39
C SER A 304 41.03 -7.85 -43.86
N LEU A 305 41.57 -8.75 -43.04
CA LEU A 305 40.81 -9.72 -42.24
C LEU A 305 40.27 -9.10 -40.94
N LEU A 306 40.75 -7.90 -40.60
CA LEU A 306 40.26 -7.08 -39.49
C LEU A 306 39.38 -5.95 -40.04
N ASP A 307 38.17 -6.29 -40.50
CA ASP A 307 37.25 -5.34 -41.13
C ASP A 307 36.34 -4.65 -40.08
N PRO A 308 36.43 -3.32 -39.88
CA PRO A 308 35.52 -2.59 -39.00
C PRO A 308 34.05 -2.67 -39.40
N ALA A 309 33.72 -3.01 -40.66
CA ALA A 309 32.35 -3.20 -41.12
C ALA A 309 31.75 -4.58 -40.79
N ASP A 310 32.57 -5.57 -40.41
CA ASP A 310 32.05 -6.89 -40.00
C ASP A 310 31.11 -6.77 -38.80
N ALA A 311 30.08 -7.61 -38.73
CA ALA A 311 29.22 -7.66 -37.55
C ALA A 311 30.03 -8.09 -36.32
N VAL A 312 29.81 -7.43 -35.19
CA VAL A 312 30.31 -7.90 -33.89
C VAL A 312 29.66 -9.25 -33.58
N MET A 313 30.43 -10.15 -32.97
CA MET A 313 29.98 -11.48 -32.60
C MET A 313 28.69 -11.42 -31.79
N HIS A 314 27.66 -12.16 -32.24
CA HIS A 314 26.40 -12.25 -31.51
C HIS A 314 26.65 -12.85 -30.12
N ARG A 315 26.11 -12.19 -29.09
CA ARG A 315 26.22 -12.61 -27.70
C ARG A 315 24.88 -13.15 -27.23
N PRO A 316 24.62 -14.47 -27.36
CA PRO A 316 23.37 -15.03 -26.88
C PRO A 316 23.23 -14.83 -25.37
N VAL A 317 22.01 -14.55 -24.94
CA VAL A 317 21.61 -14.62 -23.54
C VAL A 317 21.21 -16.08 -23.26
N PRO A 318 21.59 -16.65 -22.11
CA PRO A 318 21.12 -17.98 -21.70
C PRO A 318 19.60 -18.09 -21.79
N ASP A 319 19.13 -19.28 -22.20
CA ASP A 319 17.69 -19.56 -22.20
C ASP A 319 17.11 -19.38 -20.80
N PHE A 320 15.99 -18.67 -20.72
CA PHE A 320 15.36 -18.35 -19.45
C PHE A 320 14.85 -19.64 -18.77
N ASN A 321 15.23 -19.83 -17.52
CA ASN A 321 14.72 -20.89 -16.65
C ASN A 321 14.45 -20.32 -15.25
N PRO A 322 13.18 -20.25 -14.80
CA PRO A 322 12.85 -19.67 -13.50
C PRO A 322 13.48 -20.43 -12.31
N ALA A 323 13.88 -21.68 -12.50
CA ALA A 323 14.56 -22.49 -11.48
C ALA A 323 16.08 -22.30 -11.44
N ASP A 324 16.69 -21.66 -12.46
CA ASP A 324 18.13 -21.37 -12.51
C ASP A 324 18.40 -19.88 -12.31
N LEU A 325 18.97 -19.55 -11.15
CA LEU A 325 19.33 -18.19 -10.75
C LEU A 325 20.35 -17.52 -11.67
N ASN A 326 21.03 -18.27 -12.54
CA ASN A 326 22.01 -17.71 -13.49
C ASN A 326 21.37 -17.26 -14.82
N THR A 327 20.07 -17.52 -15.02
CA THR A 327 19.36 -17.17 -16.27
C THR A 327 18.58 -15.87 -16.18
N TYR A 328 18.55 -15.23 -15.00
CA TYR A 328 17.94 -13.92 -14.80
C TYR A 328 18.73 -13.09 -13.78
N SER A 329 18.56 -11.77 -13.84
CA SER A 329 19.28 -10.82 -13.00
C SER A 329 18.50 -10.47 -11.73
N ARG A 330 17.17 -10.37 -11.81
CA ARG A 330 16.30 -10.07 -10.67
C ARG A 330 14.89 -10.62 -10.89
N MET A 331 14.18 -10.97 -9.82
CA MET A 331 12.77 -11.32 -9.86
C MET A 331 11.96 -10.46 -8.87
N PHE A 332 10.76 -10.06 -9.28
CA PHE A 332 9.75 -9.43 -8.44
C PHE A 332 8.42 -10.17 -8.56
N GLY A 333 7.78 -10.43 -7.42
CA GLY A 333 6.49 -11.12 -7.33
C GLY A 333 5.39 -10.22 -6.76
N ASN A 334 4.16 -10.40 -7.24
CA ASN A 334 2.95 -9.77 -6.72
C ASN A 334 1.83 -10.81 -6.61
N GLN A 335 1.06 -10.75 -5.52
CA GLN A 335 -0.15 -11.54 -5.40
C GLN A 335 -1.30 -10.81 -6.10
N ILE A 336 -1.87 -11.44 -7.12
CA ILE A 336 -3.02 -10.96 -7.89
C ILE A 336 -4.23 -11.87 -7.65
N TYR A 337 -5.41 -11.42 -8.07
CA TYR A 337 -6.68 -12.09 -7.80
C TYR A 337 -7.51 -12.26 -9.06
N ASP A 338 -8.18 -13.41 -9.20
CA ASP A 338 -9.16 -13.66 -10.25
C ASP A 338 -10.57 -13.15 -9.88
N SER A 339 -11.56 -13.36 -10.75
CA SER A 339 -12.95 -12.92 -10.57
C SER A 339 -13.67 -13.57 -9.39
N GLN A 340 -13.18 -14.72 -8.91
CA GLN A 340 -13.72 -15.40 -7.75
C GLN A 340 -12.94 -15.08 -6.46
N GLY A 341 -11.84 -14.34 -6.58
CA GLY A 341 -10.99 -13.93 -5.47
C GLY A 341 -9.93 -14.96 -5.09
N ASN A 342 -9.68 -15.96 -5.94
CA ASN A 342 -8.53 -16.86 -5.76
C ASN A 342 -7.25 -16.06 -5.99
N ALA A 343 -6.24 -16.30 -5.14
CA ALA A 343 -4.95 -15.65 -5.23
C ALA A 343 -4.02 -16.40 -6.19
N HIS A 344 -3.28 -15.65 -6.99
CA HIS A 344 -2.29 -16.15 -7.95
C HIS A 344 -1.01 -15.30 -7.84
N GLU A 345 0.15 -15.89 -8.10
CA GLU A 345 1.44 -15.20 -7.99
C GLU A 345 1.95 -14.76 -9.37
N LEU A 346 1.85 -13.46 -9.66
CA LEU A 346 2.46 -12.82 -10.82
C LEU A 346 3.96 -12.61 -10.56
N LYS A 347 4.82 -13.32 -11.30
CA LYS A 347 6.28 -13.19 -11.25
C LYS A 347 6.82 -12.51 -12.48
N GLN A 348 7.66 -11.51 -12.28
CA GLN A 348 8.39 -10.77 -13.31
C GLN A 348 9.89 -11.00 -13.13
N TYR A 349 10.53 -11.61 -14.12
CA TYR A 349 11.96 -11.89 -14.13
C TYR A 349 12.67 -10.95 -15.10
N PHE A 350 13.57 -10.12 -14.59
CA PHE A 350 14.37 -9.18 -15.35
C PHE A 350 15.72 -9.79 -15.68
N VAL A 351 16.08 -9.78 -16.97
CA VAL A 351 17.28 -10.36 -17.56
C VAL A 351 18.04 -9.23 -18.25
N LYS A 352 19.20 -8.86 -17.74
CA LYS A 352 20.03 -7.83 -18.40
C LYS A 352 20.68 -8.44 -19.64
N ASP A 353 20.29 -7.96 -20.82
CA ASP A 353 20.78 -8.48 -22.11
C ASP A 353 21.73 -7.52 -22.83
N GLY A 354 21.94 -6.30 -22.31
CA GLY A 354 22.94 -5.36 -22.82
C GLY A 354 23.14 -4.13 -21.94
N THR A 355 23.89 -3.16 -22.46
CA THR A 355 23.98 -1.84 -21.82
C THR A 355 22.64 -1.13 -21.97
N ASN A 356 22.02 -0.77 -20.85
CA ASN A 356 20.69 -0.15 -20.81
C ASN A 356 19.58 -0.97 -21.49
N SER A 357 19.79 -2.28 -21.65
CA SER A 357 18.85 -3.19 -22.31
C SER A 357 18.53 -4.35 -21.39
N TRP A 358 17.24 -4.63 -21.24
CA TRP A 358 16.71 -5.67 -20.39
C TRP A 358 15.56 -6.38 -21.08
N ARG A 359 15.43 -7.68 -20.80
CA ARG A 359 14.25 -8.46 -21.11
C ARG A 359 13.52 -8.82 -19.82
N MET A 360 12.21 -8.68 -19.82
CA MET A 360 11.34 -9.13 -18.75
C MET A 360 10.59 -10.39 -19.20
N HIS A 361 10.55 -11.42 -18.35
CA HIS A 361 9.71 -12.60 -18.50
C HIS A 361 8.61 -12.59 -17.45
N VAL A 362 7.38 -12.89 -17.86
CA VAL A 362 6.19 -12.89 -17.00
C VAL A 362 5.58 -14.29 -16.93
N LEU A 363 5.38 -14.77 -15.70
CA LEU A 363 4.66 -15.99 -15.38
C LEU A 363 3.61 -15.70 -14.30
N ILE A 364 2.52 -16.45 -14.29
CA ILE A 364 1.55 -16.47 -13.19
C ILE A 364 1.45 -17.91 -12.69
N ASP A 365 1.71 -18.13 -11.40
CA ASP A 365 1.83 -19.47 -10.80
C ASP A 365 2.84 -20.37 -11.53
N ASP A 366 3.93 -19.77 -12.01
CA ASP A 366 4.95 -20.43 -12.84
C ASP A 366 4.42 -20.97 -14.19
N ARG A 367 3.25 -20.50 -14.63
CA ARG A 367 2.62 -20.82 -15.92
C ARG A 367 2.55 -19.62 -16.84
N ASN A 368 2.45 -19.90 -18.14
CA ASN A 368 2.13 -18.90 -19.14
C ASN A 368 0.75 -18.28 -18.79
N PRO A 369 0.65 -16.95 -18.64
CA PRO A 369 -0.61 -16.28 -18.34
C PRO A 369 -1.79 -16.65 -19.24
N GLN A 370 -1.58 -16.98 -20.52
CA GLN A 370 -2.65 -17.29 -21.46
C GLN A 370 -2.87 -18.80 -21.67
N LEU A 371 -1.89 -19.62 -21.30
CA LEU A 371 -1.87 -21.07 -21.56
C LEU A 371 -1.50 -21.83 -20.27
N PRO A 372 -2.48 -22.25 -19.46
CA PRO A 372 -2.24 -22.87 -18.14
C PRO A 372 -1.30 -24.08 -18.14
N GLU A 373 -1.26 -24.85 -19.23
CA GLU A 373 -0.40 -26.04 -19.37
C GLU A 373 1.06 -25.71 -19.73
N SER A 374 1.33 -24.49 -20.21
CA SER A 374 2.66 -24.08 -20.69
C SER A 374 3.46 -23.37 -19.59
N THR A 375 4.78 -23.55 -19.60
CA THR A 375 5.73 -22.80 -18.76
C THR A 375 6.48 -21.72 -19.55
N THR A 376 6.19 -21.56 -20.84
CA THR A 376 6.82 -20.53 -21.67
C THR A 376 6.34 -19.15 -21.22
N PRO A 377 7.21 -18.24 -20.77
CA PRO A 377 6.77 -16.93 -20.27
C PRO A 377 6.29 -16.02 -21.41
N LEU A 378 5.45 -15.04 -21.08
CA LEU A 378 5.31 -13.84 -21.93
C LEU A 378 6.55 -12.96 -21.74
N THR A 379 6.93 -12.19 -22.76
CA THR A 379 8.18 -11.42 -22.73
C THR A 379 7.95 -9.95 -23.04
N ALA A 380 8.79 -9.07 -22.48
CA ALA A 380 8.90 -7.69 -22.90
C ALA A 380 10.35 -7.24 -22.96
N ASN A 381 10.67 -6.39 -23.92
CA ASN A 381 11.97 -5.73 -24.02
C ASN A 381 11.84 -4.31 -23.46
N ILE A 382 12.86 -3.92 -22.70
CA ILE A 382 12.95 -2.66 -21.98
C ILE A 382 14.30 -2.05 -22.33
N VAL A 383 14.28 -0.83 -22.86
CA VAL A 383 15.47 -0.05 -23.15
C VAL A 383 15.42 1.24 -22.33
N PHE A 384 16.51 1.56 -21.65
CA PHE A 384 16.65 2.78 -20.86
C PHE A 384 17.45 3.84 -21.62
N ASP A 385 17.11 5.10 -21.39
CA ASP A 385 17.90 6.23 -21.89
C ASP A 385 19.17 6.46 -21.03
N ALA A 386 19.95 7.47 -21.40
CA ALA A 386 21.17 7.85 -20.66
C ALA A 386 20.89 8.39 -19.24
N HIS A 387 19.65 8.76 -18.93
CA HIS A 387 19.22 9.25 -17.62
C HIS A 387 18.65 8.13 -16.74
N GLY A 388 18.54 6.90 -17.25
CA GLY A 388 18.00 5.76 -16.52
C GLY A 388 16.47 5.67 -16.54
N SER A 389 15.79 6.43 -17.40
CA SER A 389 14.34 6.33 -17.61
C SER A 389 14.02 5.37 -18.75
N VAL A 390 12.83 4.78 -18.76
CA VAL A 390 12.38 3.88 -19.84
C VAL A 390 12.24 4.67 -21.14
N ALA A 391 13.09 4.35 -22.12
CA ALA A 391 13.05 4.91 -23.47
C ALA A 391 12.13 4.12 -24.40
N SER A 392 12.09 2.78 -24.24
CA SER A 392 11.22 1.90 -25.02
C SER A 392 10.80 0.71 -24.17
N LEU A 393 9.52 0.35 -24.32
CA LEU A 393 8.89 -0.79 -23.67
C LEU A 393 8.02 -1.49 -24.69
N THR A 394 8.35 -2.72 -25.05
CA THR A 394 7.62 -3.50 -26.07
C THR A 394 7.41 -4.91 -25.58
N GLY A 395 6.17 -5.38 -25.49
CA GLY A 395 5.85 -6.75 -25.10
C GLY A 395 5.49 -7.67 -26.27
N SER A 396 5.50 -8.97 -25.98
CA SER A 396 5.02 -10.03 -26.85
C SER A 396 3.48 -10.01 -26.96
N LEU A 397 2.92 -10.88 -27.81
CA LEU A 397 1.48 -11.12 -27.81
C LEU A 397 1.00 -11.45 -26.38
N GLY A 398 -0.13 -10.83 -25.98
CA GLY A 398 -0.66 -10.95 -24.62
C GLY A 398 -0.14 -9.90 -23.64
N LEU A 399 0.93 -9.16 -23.98
CA LEU A 399 1.53 -8.13 -23.13
C LEU A 399 1.70 -6.82 -23.93
N ASN A 400 0.60 -6.14 -24.20
CA ASN A 400 0.60 -4.99 -25.12
C ASN A 400 1.13 -3.73 -24.44
N SER A 401 2.14 -3.08 -25.02
CA SER A 401 2.64 -1.80 -24.50
C SER A 401 1.67 -0.66 -24.80
N SER A 402 1.46 0.23 -23.83
CA SER A 402 0.70 1.47 -23.99
C SER A 402 1.44 2.63 -23.34
N ASN A 403 1.41 3.80 -23.98
CA ASN A 403 1.99 5.06 -23.48
C ASN A 403 3.49 4.99 -23.06
N GLY A 404 4.26 4.00 -23.52
CA GLY A 404 5.71 3.89 -23.28
C GLY A 404 6.14 3.42 -21.89
N SER A 405 5.22 3.31 -20.92
CA SER A 405 5.52 2.90 -19.54
C SER A 405 4.49 1.93 -18.94
N LEU A 406 3.49 1.51 -19.70
CA LEU A 406 2.47 0.57 -19.24
C LEU A 406 2.50 -0.69 -20.11
N LEU A 407 2.30 -1.86 -19.50
CA LEU A 407 2.06 -3.12 -20.20
C LEU A 407 0.67 -3.66 -19.83
N GLN A 408 -0.16 -3.87 -20.84
CA GLN A 408 -1.47 -4.50 -20.67
C GLN A 408 -1.34 -6.01 -20.86
N LEU A 409 -1.39 -6.75 -19.75
CA LEU A 409 -1.52 -8.19 -19.76
C LEU A 409 -2.97 -8.57 -20.09
N THR A 410 -3.19 -9.21 -21.24
CA THR A 410 -4.51 -9.56 -21.76
C THR A 410 -4.69 -11.07 -21.88
N GLY A 411 -5.94 -11.53 -21.77
CA GLY A 411 -6.26 -12.95 -21.93
C GLY A 411 -5.69 -13.85 -20.84
N TRP A 412 -5.45 -13.32 -19.64
CA TRP A 412 -5.03 -14.14 -18.51
C TRP A 412 -6.10 -15.19 -18.19
N SER A 413 -5.68 -16.45 -18.15
CA SER A 413 -6.48 -17.62 -17.79
C SER A 413 -6.01 -18.13 -16.43
N PRO A 414 -6.72 -17.84 -15.33
CA PRO A 414 -6.35 -18.28 -13.99
C PRO A 414 -6.26 -19.81 -13.91
N THR A 415 -5.24 -20.30 -13.20
CA THR A 415 -4.84 -21.72 -13.27
C THR A 415 -5.02 -22.44 -11.94
N MET A 416 -5.13 -23.76 -11.98
CA MET A 416 -5.01 -24.61 -10.81
C MET A 416 -4.30 -25.92 -11.14
N VAL A 417 -3.68 -26.51 -10.13
CA VAL A 417 -3.09 -27.84 -10.21
C VAL A 417 -4.11 -28.91 -9.82
N VAL A 418 -4.15 -30.00 -10.56
CA VAL A 418 -4.93 -31.21 -10.26
C VAL A 418 -3.96 -32.35 -9.98
N ASP A 419 -4.31 -33.20 -9.00
CA ASP A 419 -3.48 -34.30 -8.51
C ASP A 419 -2.05 -33.87 -8.06
N PRO A 420 -1.91 -32.80 -7.25
CA PRO A 420 -0.61 -32.23 -6.89
C PRO A 420 0.30 -33.25 -6.19
N GLY A 421 1.58 -33.26 -6.56
CA GLY A 421 2.59 -34.15 -5.98
C GLY A 421 2.49 -35.62 -6.44
N THR A 422 1.66 -35.91 -7.43
CA THR A 422 1.50 -37.27 -7.99
C THR A 422 2.06 -37.37 -9.40
N SER A 423 2.20 -38.59 -9.92
CA SER A 423 2.58 -38.84 -11.32
C SER A 423 1.52 -38.40 -12.35
N ARG A 424 0.35 -37.91 -11.90
CA ARG A 424 -0.74 -37.40 -12.74
C ARG A 424 -0.92 -35.89 -12.62
N GLU A 425 0.00 -35.21 -11.94
CA GLU A 425 -0.06 -33.77 -11.75
C GLU A 425 -0.22 -33.05 -13.10
N ARG A 426 -1.24 -32.21 -13.20
CA ARG A 426 -1.54 -31.42 -14.40
C ARG A 426 -2.03 -30.04 -14.02
N TRP A 427 -1.75 -29.07 -14.87
CA TRP A 427 -2.19 -27.69 -14.72
C TRP A 427 -3.31 -27.41 -15.71
N ILE A 428 -4.42 -26.85 -15.21
CA ILE A 428 -5.60 -26.54 -16.02
C ILE A 428 -6.14 -25.16 -15.65
N ALA A 429 -7.04 -24.62 -16.48
CA ALA A 429 -7.81 -23.44 -16.09
C ALA A 429 -8.69 -23.76 -14.87
N ASN A 430 -8.77 -22.85 -13.91
CA ASN A 430 -9.56 -23.04 -12.68
C ASN A 430 -11.07 -22.77 -12.86
N GLY A 431 -11.47 -22.26 -14.04
CA GLY A 431 -12.86 -21.92 -14.38
C GLY A 431 -13.30 -20.50 -13.98
N ALA A 432 -12.46 -19.76 -13.24
CA ALA A 432 -12.64 -18.33 -13.03
C ALA A 432 -12.05 -17.52 -14.19
N ALA A 433 -12.40 -16.23 -14.24
CA ALA A 433 -11.89 -15.31 -15.25
C ALA A 433 -10.93 -14.29 -14.61
N GLY A 434 -9.94 -13.82 -15.36
CA GLY A 434 -9.26 -12.57 -15.05
C GLY A 434 -10.16 -11.36 -15.30
N SER A 435 -9.61 -10.16 -15.13
CA SER A 435 -10.25 -8.92 -15.61
C SER A 435 -10.49 -8.98 -17.12
N ALA A 436 -11.67 -8.54 -17.58
CA ALA A 436 -12.06 -8.57 -19.00
C ALA A 436 -11.13 -7.71 -19.87
N ASP A 437 -10.73 -6.53 -19.37
CA ASP A 437 -9.78 -5.64 -20.05
C ASP A 437 -8.32 -6.05 -19.82
N GLY A 438 -8.08 -7.06 -18.97
CA GLY A 438 -6.75 -7.50 -18.54
C GLY A 438 -6.22 -6.75 -17.32
N ILE A 439 -4.93 -6.93 -17.07
CA ILE A 439 -4.18 -6.30 -15.97
C ILE A 439 -3.19 -5.29 -16.56
N THR A 440 -3.30 -4.02 -16.16
CA THR A 440 -2.28 -3.01 -16.44
C THR A 440 -1.12 -3.16 -15.47
N ILE A 441 0.07 -3.50 -15.97
CA ILE A 441 1.33 -3.43 -15.24
C ILE A 441 1.93 -2.04 -15.50
N ASP A 442 1.99 -1.23 -14.45
CA ASP A 442 2.39 0.17 -14.50
C ASP A 442 3.84 0.35 -14.06
N PHE A 443 4.68 0.68 -15.04
CA PHE A 443 6.11 0.95 -14.91
C PHE A 443 6.45 2.43 -15.05
N THR A 444 5.52 3.34 -14.74
CA THR A 444 5.78 4.79 -14.72
C THR A 444 6.98 5.15 -13.83
N HIS A 445 7.28 4.32 -12.82
CA HIS A 445 8.42 4.48 -11.91
C HIS A 445 9.44 3.33 -12.00
N LEU A 446 9.60 2.76 -13.20
CA LEU A 446 10.71 1.86 -13.51
C LEU A 446 11.93 2.66 -13.95
N LEU A 447 13.05 2.48 -13.25
CA LEU A 447 14.31 3.19 -13.49
C LEU A 447 15.49 2.21 -13.57
N GLN A 448 16.60 2.69 -14.11
CA GLN A 448 17.88 2.02 -14.07
C GLN A 448 18.99 2.96 -13.56
N HIS A 449 19.59 2.61 -12.42
CA HIS A 449 20.72 3.34 -11.84
C HIS A 449 21.81 2.39 -11.34
N ASN A 450 23.01 2.94 -11.10
CA ASN A 450 24.14 2.20 -10.51
C ASN A 450 23.93 2.00 -9.00
N ALA A 451 22.95 1.17 -8.67
CA ALA A 451 22.57 0.77 -7.32
C ALA A 451 21.83 -0.57 -7.40
N ALA A 452 21.88 -1.34 -6.30
CA ALA A 452 21.27 -2.66 -6.25
C ALA A 452 19.79 -2.65 -6.70
N SER A 453 19.42 -3.67 -7.48
CA SER A 453 18.05 -3.81 -7.96
C SER A 453 17.08 -3.93 -6.77
N SER A 454 16.10 -3.05 -6.71
CA SER A 454 15.19 -2.93 -5.58
C SER A 454 13.81 -2.49 -6.01
N ARG A 455 12.80 -2.80 -5.19
CA ARG A 455 11.42 -2.33 -5.33
C ARG A 455 11.04 -1.57 -4.07
N SER A 456 10.74 -0.28 -4.20
CA SER A 456 10.39 0.57 -3.06
C SER A 456 8.91 0.47 -2.69
N SER A 457 8.04 0.19 -3.65
CA SER A 457 6.60 0.00 -3.44
C SER A 457 5.99 -0.87 -4.53
N ALA A 458 4.92 -1.55 -4.17
CA ALA A 458 4.04 -2.27 -5.08
C ALA A 458 2.58 -2.04 -4.65
N TYR A 459 1.68 -1.89 -5.62
CA TYR A 459 0.25 -1.74 -5.41
C TYR A 459 -0.50 -2.70 -6.34
N VAL A 460 -1.45 -3.43 -5.78
CA VAL A 460 -2.36 -4.33 -6.51
C VAL A 460 -3.78 -3.95 -6.12
N ASP A 461 -4.66 -3.80 -7.11
CA ASP A 461 -6.05 -3.43 -6.86
C ASP A 461 -6.98 -4.66 -6.71
N GLY A 462 -6.57 -5.87 -7.05
CA GLY A 462 -7.39 -7.05 -6.81
C GLY A 462 -7.51 -7.40 -5.32
N ASN A 463 -8.59 -8.11 -4.98
CA ASN A 463 -8.79 -8.63 -3.62
C ASN A 463 -9.65 -9.89 -3.63
N SER A 464 -9.44 -10.74 -2.62
CA SER A 464 -10.37 -11.84 -2.31
C SER A 464 -11.66 -11.28 -1.71
N ALA A 465 -12.71 -12.11 -1.65
CA ALA A 465 -13.88 -11.78 -0.87
C ALA A 465 -13.53 -11.62 0.63
N GLY A 466 -14.23 -10.73 1.32
CA GLY A 466 -14.00 -10.44 2.74
C GLY A 466 -15.31 -10.23 3.50
N GLU A 467 -15.43 -10.87 4.65
CA GLU A 467 -16.53 -10.68 5.60
C GLU A 467 -16.16 -9.60 6.62
N LEU A 468 -17.17 -8.90 7.17
CA LEU A 468 -16.94 -7.91 8.22
C LEU A 468 -16.31 -8.59 9.46
N LYS A 469 -15.13 -8.12 9.85
CA LYS A 469 -14.33 -8.65 10.96
C LYS A 469 -14.28 -7.69 12.14
N SER A 470 -14.18 -6.38 11.90
CA SER A 470 -14.13 -5.35 12.94
C SER A 470 -14.90 -4.11 12.52
N LEU A 471 -15.29 -3.33 13.54
CA LEU A 471 -15.81 -2.00 13.39
C LEU A 471 -15.06 -1.11 14.36
N ASP A 472 -14.57 0.03 13.88
CA ASP A 472 -13.79 0.97 14.66
C ASP A 472 -14.33 2.38 14.40
N VAL A 473 -14.19 3.27 15.40
CA VAL A 473 -14.59 4.68 15.26
C VAL A 473 -13.38 5.58 15.51
N GLY A 474 -13.04 6.39 14.53
CA GLY A 474 -11.97 7.37 14.60
C GLY A 474 -12.32 8.56 15.51
N ARG A 475 -11.30 9.34 15.90
CA ARG A 475 -11.49 10.56 16.71
C ARG A 475 -12.24 11.67 15.97
N ASP A 476 -12.17 11.63 14.65
CA ASP A 476 -12.92 12.45 13.69
C ASP A 476 -14.35 11.92 13.45
N GLY A 477 -14.75 10.86 14.17
CA GLY A 477 -16.06 10.22 14.06
C GLY A 477 -16.24 9.37 12.82
N ILE A 478 -15.19 9.07 12.05
CA ILE A 478 -15.31 8.15 10.92
C ILE A 478 -15.49 6.73 11.44
N LEU A 479 -16.57 6.07 11.04
CA LEU A 479 -16.81 4.65 11.26
C LEU A 479 -16.08 3.86 10.18
N ARG A 480 -15.19 2.94 10.56
CA ARG A 480 -14.38 2.11 9.68
C ARG A 480 -14.67 0.64 9.90
N ALA A 481 -15.07 -0.05 8.85
CA ALA A 481 -15.20 -1.50 8.81
C ALA A 481 -13.86 -2.15 8.41
N GLY A 482 -13.40 -3.14 9.16
CA GLY A 482 -12.29 -4.02 8.78
C GLY A 482 -12.81 -5.38 8.34
N PHE A 483 -12.22 -5.97 7.30
CA PHE A 483 -12.69 -7.22 6.69
C PHE A 483 -11.69 -8.37 6.86
N THR A 484 -12.15 -9.62 6.71
CA THR A 484 -11.32 -10.82 6.84
C THR A 484 -10.19 -10.92 5.80
N ASN A 485 -10.35 -10.27 4.66
CA ASN A 485 -9.33 -10.14 3.61
C ASN A 485 -8.29 -9.02 3.90
N GLY A 486 -8.35 -8.39 5.08
CA GLY A 486 -7.43 -7.33 5.50
C GLY A 486 -7.77 -5.94 4.97
N MET A 487 -8.81 -5.79 4.14
CA MET A 487 -9.25 -4.48 3.67
C MET A 487 -9.96 -3.70 4.77
N THR A 488 -9.96 -2.38 4.63
CA THR A 488 -10.77 -1.48 5.44
C THR A 488 -11.61 -0.57 4.56
N LYS A 489 -12.85 -0.28 4.96
CA LYS A 489 -13.77 0.64 4.27
C LYS A 489 -14.34 1.61 5.30
N ASP A 490 -14.27 2.90 5.02
CA ASP A 490 -15.01 3.89 5.80
C ASP A 490 -16.50 3.78 5.41
N ILE A 491 -17.39 3.65 6.39
CA ILE A 491 -18.82 3.36 6.16
C ILE A 491 -19.75 4.51 6.58
N GLY A 492 -19.20 5.53 7.23
CA GLY A 492 -19.92 6.75 7.56
C GLY A 492 -19.11 7.64 8.50
N GLN A 493 -19.62 8.83 8.79
CA GLN A 493 -19.01 9.75 9.74
C GLN A 493 -20.07 10.33 10.67
N VAL A 494 -19.86 10.23 11.98
CA VAL A 494 -20.71 10.86 12.99
C VAL A 494 -20.65 12.37 12.86
N VAL A 495 -21.80 13.02 13.00
CA VAL A 495 -21.92 14.48 13.07
C VAL A 495 -22.25 14.89 14.49
N LEU A 496 -21.63 15.98 14.94
CA LEU A 496 -21.96 16.60 16.22
C LEU A 496 -22.71 17.91 15.98
N ALA A 497 -23.60 18.25 16.92
CA ALA A 497 -24.26 19.55 16.97
C ALA A 497 -23.66 20.44 18.07
N SER A 498 -23.56 21.72 17.79
CA SER A 498 -23.32 22.77 18.78
C SER A 498 -24.42 23.83 18.73
N PHE A 499 -24.52 24.61 19.81
CA PHE A 499 -25.52 25.64 20.00
C PHE A 499 -24.86 26.89 20.56
N ALA A 500 -25.31 28.06 20.11
CA ALA A 500 -24.89 29.34 20.68
C ALA A 500 -25.23 29.43 22.18
N ASN A 501 -26.37 28.87 22.59
CA ASN A 501 -26.79 28.81 23.99
C ASN A 501 -27.32 27.41 24.37
N PRO A 502 -26.46 26.49 24.85
CA PRO A 502 -26.90 25.16 25.27
C PRO A 502 -27.94 25.18 26.40
N HIS A 503 -27.97 26.20 27.26
CA HIS A 503 -28.95 26.29 28.34
C HIS A 503 -30.37 26.62 27.86
N GLY A 504 -30.53 27.07 26.60
CA GLY A 504 -31.83 27.24 25.97
C GLY A 504 -32.46 25.94 25.46
N LEU A 505 -31.71 24.83 25.48
CA LEU A 505 -32.22 23.53 25.06
C LEU A 505 -33.33 23.03 25.99
N GLN A 506 -34.40 22.50 25.40
CA GLN A 506 -35.51 21.95 26.16
C GLN A 506 -35.27 20.45 26.41
N PRO A 507 -35.29 19.98 27.66
CA PRO A 507 -35.20 18.54 27.95
C PRO A 507 -36.46 17.83 27.47
N ARG A 508 -36.26 16.69 26.78
CA ARG A 508 -37.32 15.77 26.32
C ARG A 508 -37.32 14.47 27.13
N SER A 509 -36.14 14.03 27.53
CA SER A 509 -35.92 12.96 28.53
C SER A 509 -34.71 13.33 29.40
N ASP A 510 -34.29 12.44 30.30
CA ASP A 510 -33.14 12.65 31.19
C ASP A 510 -31.80 12.85 30.45
N THR A 511 -31.69 12.36 29.22
CA THR A 511 -30.47 12.42 28.41
C THR A 511 -30.69 13.01 27.01
N ARG A 512 -31.91 13.42 26.66
CA ARG A 512 -32.24 13.99 25.35
C ARG A 512 -32.78 15.41 25.45
N TRP A 513 -32.32 16.25 24.54
CA TRP A 513 -32.71 17.64 24.41
C TRP A 513 -33.20 17.95 23.00
N THR A 514 -34.07 18.96 22.88
CA THR A 514 -34.52 19.52 21.60
C THR A 514 -34.16 21.00 21.52
N ALA A 515 -33.87 21.47 20.31
CA ALA A 515 -33.56 22.87 20.06
C ALA A 515 -34.80 23.75 20.26
N THR A 516 -34.59 24.98 20.73
CA THR A 516 -35.62 26.02 20.90
C THR A 516 -35.16 27.32 20.24
N ALA A 517 -36.01 28.34 20.24
CA ALA A 517 -35.59 29.68 19.85
C ALA A 517 -34.47 30.23 20.76
N ASP A 518 -34.51 29.92 22.06
CA ASP A 518 -33.55 30.40 23.05
C ASP A 518 -32.19 29.71 22.95
N SER A 519 -32.13 28.48 22.41
CA SER A 519 -30.85 27.80 22.15
C SER A 519 -30.12 28.33 20.92
N GLY A 520 -30.86 28.99 20.02
CA GLY A 520 -30.44 29.22 18.64
C GLY A 520 -30.56 27.97 17.77
N VAL A 521 -30.19 28.13 16.50
CA VAL A 521 -30.13 27.02 15.53
C VAL A 521 -28.99 26.07 15.86
N ALA A 522 -29.18 24.78 15.58
CA ALA A 522 -28.13 23.79 15.70
C ALA A 522 -27.11 23.97 14.57
N GLU A 523 -25.83 24.07 14.91
CA GLU A 523 -24.72 24.05 13.97
C GLU A 523 -24.11 22.65 13.94
N TYR A 524 -24.02 22.07 12.74
CA TYR A 524 -23.56 20.70 12.53
C TYR A 524 -22.18 20.69 11.88
N ASP A 525 -21.24 19.96 12.47
CA ASP A 525 -19.93 19.74 11.86
C ASP A 525 -19.36 18.39 12.33
N MET A 526 -18.20 18.03 11.77
CA MET A 526 -17.48 16.84 12.16
C MET A 526 -16.80 17.01 13.54
N PRO A 527 -16.63 15.91 14.30
CA PRO A 527 -15.86 15.93 15.54
C PRO A 527 -14.46 16.53 15.38
N GLY A 528 -14.05 17.34 16.34
CA GLY A 528 -12.73 17.95 16.40
C GLY A 528 -12.52 19.19 15.50
N VAL A 529 -13.57 19.67 14.83
CA VAL A 529 -13.52 20.91 14.02
C VAL A 529 -14.14 22.08 14.77
N GLY A 530 -13.52 23.27 14.64
CA GLY A 530 -14.01 24.49 15.27
C GLY A 530 -14.06 24.39 16.79
N THR A 531 -15.24 24.61 17.36
CA THR A 531 -15.48 24.52 18.82
C THR A 531 -15.96 23.14 19.27
N LEU A 532 -16.18 22.20 18.36
CA LEU A 532 -16.66 20.85 18.68
C LEU A 532 -15.54 19.97 19.21
N GLY A 533 -15.89 19.13 20.19
CA GLY A 533 -15.02 18.11 20.75
C GLY A 533 -14.75 16.97 19.78
N SER A 534 -13.75 16.14 20.10
CA SER A 534 -13.44 14.91 19.36
C SER A 534 -14.22 13.72 19.91
N ILE A 535 -14.37 12.67 19.11
CA ILE A 535 -14.91 11.39 19.59
C ILE A 535 -13.80 10.55 20.22
N VAL A 536 -14.16 9.81 21.26
CA VAL A 536 -13.35 8.74 21.85
C VAL A 536 -14.17 7.46 21.76
N SER A 537 -13.68 6.50 20.98
CA SER A 537 -14.28 5.17 20.83
C SER A 537 -14.04 4.30 22.06
N GLY A 538 -14.96 3.38 22.34
CA GLY A 538 -14.87 2.43 23.45
C GLY A 538 -15.01 3.08 24.83
N GLY A 539 -15.55 4.30 24.88
CA GLY A 539 -15.73 5.06 26.11
C GLY A 539 -17.12 5.66 26.18
N LEU A 540 -17.70 5.68 27.38
CA LEU A 540 -19.00 6.28 27.67
C LEU A 540 -18.83 7.43 28.67
N GLU A 541 -19.59 8.51 28.47
CA GLU A 541 -19.68 9.60 29.43
C GLU A 541 -20.60 9.20 30.60
N GLY A 542 -20.08 9.21 31.83
CA GLY A 542 -20.93 9.10 33.02
C GLY A 542 -21.72 10.38 33.30
N SER A 543 -22.60 10.31 34.29
CA SER A 543 -23.27 11.49 34.85
C SER A 543 -22.24 12.48 35.40
N ASN A 544 -22.53 13.78 35.31
CA ASN A 544 -21.72 14.82 35.96
C ASN A 544 -22.22 15.19 37.37
N VAL A 545 -23.09 14.36 37.95
CA VAL A 545 -23.62 14.54 39.31
C VAL A 545 -22.57 14.11 40.34
N VAL A 546 -22.29 15.01 41.29
CA VAL A 546 -21.43 14.72 42.44
C VAL A 546 -22.32 14.44 43.66
N LEU A 547 -22.38 13.19 44.10
CA LEU A 547 -23.29 12.76 45.17
C LEU A 547 -23.12 13.54 46.48
N ALA A 548 -21.88 13.88 46.84
CA ALA A 548 -21.61 14.64 48.05
C ALA A 548 -22.31 16.01 48.01
N ASP A 549 -22.23 16.72 46.88
CA ASP A 549 -22.85 18.03 46.71
C ASP A 549 -24.37 17.96 46.71
N GLU A 550 -24.94 16.94 46.07
CA GLU A 550 -26.40 16.74 46.06
C GLU A 550 -26.97 16.37 47.42
N LEU A 551 -26.25 15.56 48.21
CA LEU A 551 -26.66 15.23 49.59
C LEU A 551 -26.60 16.47 50.50
N ILE A 552 -25.59 17.33 50.33
CA ILE A 552 -25.53 18.63 51.03
C ILE A 552 -26.72 19.51 50.60
N ALA A 553 -27.02 19.57 49.30
CA ALA A 553 -28.15 20.34 48.78
C ALA A 553 -29.50 19.84 49.35
N LEU A 554 -29.68 18.53 49.49
CA LEU A 554 -30.86 17.94 50.15
C LEU A 554 -30.99 18.38 51.60
N ILE A 555 -29.92 18.29 52.39
CA ILE A 555 -29.92 18.69 53.81
C ILE A 555 -30.25 20.18 53.95
N GLN A 556 -29.64 21.03 53.11
CA GLN A 556 -29.91 22.47 53.09
C GLN A 556 -31.37 22.77 52.73
N ALA A 557 -31.91 22.10 51.71
CA ALA A 557 -33.29 22.28 51.29
C ALA A 557 -34.28 21.78 52.37
N GLN A 558 -34.00 20.66 53.02
CA GLN A 558 -34.81 20.13 54.13
C GLN A 558 -34.81 21.08 55.33
N THR A 559 -33.64 21.61 55.69
CA THR A 559 -33.52 22.58 56.80
C THR A 559 -34.27 23.88 56.47
N ALA A 560 -34.18 24.36 55.23
CA ALA A 560 -34.93 25.52 54.77
C ALA A 560 -36.45 25.27 54.81
N TYR A 561 -36.90 24.09 54.39
CA TYR A 561 -38.31 23.69 54.49
C TYR A 561 -38.81 23.69 55.94
N GLN A 562 -38.05 23.09 56.86
CA GLN A 562 -38.38 23.05 58.29
C GLN A 562 -38.41 24.46 58.91
N ALA A 563 -37.44 25.32 58.58
CA ALA A 563 -37.38 26.69 59.07
C ALA A 563 -38.57 27.53 58.59
N ASN A 564 -38.92 27.46 57.30
CA ASN A 564 -40.09 28.17 56.76
C ASN A 564 -41.41 27.62 57.32
N SER A 565 -41.51 26.30 57.50
CA SER A 565 -42.68 25.68 58.15
C SER A 565 -42.84 26.12 59.61
N LYS A 566 -41.71 26.25 60.34
CA LYS A 566 -41.73 26.77 61.71
C LYS A 566 -42.19 28.23 61.75
N ALA A 567 -41.75 29.07 60.82
CA ALA A 567 -42.20 30.45 60.70
C ALA A 567 -43.73 30.54 60.53
N ILE A 568 -44.31 29.71 59.65
CA ILE A 568 -45.78 29.60 59.50
C ILE A 568 -46.44 29.19 60.83
N SER A 569 -45.91 28.18 61.53
CA SER A 569 -46.49 27.73 62.79
C SER A 569 -46.51 28.84 63.85
N THR A 570 -45.45 29.64 63.93
CA THR A 570 -45.35 30.78 64.86
C THR A 570 -46.35 31.88 64.49
N GLU A 571 -46.49 32.20 63.20
CA GLU A 571 -47.47 33.19 62.73
C GLU A 571 -48.92 32.74 63.03
N VAL A 572 -49.24 31.46 62.84
CA VAL A 572 -50.54 30.88 63.21
C VAL A 572 -50.77 30.98 64.72
N THR A 573 -49.78 30.66 65.55
CA THR A 573 -49.89 30.80 67.02
C THR A 573 -50.12 32.26 67.44
N LEU A 574 -49.42 33.21 66.81
CA LEU A 574 -49.61 34.64 67.06
C LEU A 574 -51.01 35.12 66.65
N MET A 575 -51.51 34.70 65.48
CA MET A 575 -52.88 34.99 65.05
C MET A 575 -53.93 34.39 65.99
N GLN A 576 -53.75 33.14 66.43
CA GLN A 576 -54.65 32.52 67.41
C GLN A 576 -54.65 33.27 68.74
N THR A 577 -53.47 33.70 69.21
CA THR A 577 -53.35 34.51 70.43
C THR A 577 -54.07 35.85 70.27
N LEU A 578 -53.91 36.52 69.12
CA LEU A 578 -54.60 37.76 68.79
C LEU A 578 -56.12 37.58 68.79
N ILE A 579 -56.63 36.54 68.09
CA ILE A 579 -58.06 36.21 68.02
C ILE A 579 -58.63 35.86 69.40
N GLN A 580 -57.86 35.23 70.28
CA GLN A 580 -58.28 34.92 71.65
C GLN A 580 -58.20 36.12 72.60
N SER A 581 -57.45 37.16 72.22
CA SER A 581 -57.27 38.40 73.02
C SER A 581 -58.24 39.52 72.66
N THR A 582 -59.04 39.34 71.61
CA THR A 582 -60.14 40.21 71.18
C THR A 582 -61.46 39.49 71.39
#